data_AF-A0AAW5XWB3-F1
#
_entry.id   AF-A0AAW5XWB3-F1
#
_cell.length_a   1.000
_cell.length_b   1.000
_cell.length_c   1.000
_cell.angle_alpha   90.00
_cell.angle_beta   90.00
_cell.angle_gamma   90.00
#
_symmetry.space_group_name_H-M   'P 1'
#
loop_
_entity.id
_entity.type
_entity.pdbx_description
1 polymer ?
#
loop_
_entity_poly.entity_id
_entity_poly.type
_entity_poly.pdbx_seq_one_letter_code
_entity_poly.pdbx_strand_id
1 'polypeptide(L)'
;MAEKRSPELAGWIKEHVSFPGTMVDRIVPAATDESLVEISQHLGVNDPCAISCEPFIQWVVEDNFVAGRPAWEVAGVQMVNDVLPWEEMKLRMLNGSHSFLAYLGYLSGFAHISDCMQDRAFRHAARTLMLNEQAPTLQIKDVDLTQYADKLIARFANPALKHKTWQIAMD
;
A
#
# COMPACT_ATOMS: atom_id res chain seq x y z
N MET A 1 -26.97 0.42 3.81
CA MET A 1 -27.39 0.35 5.25
C MET A 1 -28.37 1.45 5.63
N ALA A 2 -28.20 2.70 5.17
CA ALA A 2 -29.14 3.80 5.44
C ALA A 2 -30.57 3.51 4.93
N GLU A 3 -30.71 2.97 3.71
CA GLU A 3 -32.02 2.60 3.12
C GLU A 3 -32.82 1.63 4.01
N LYS A 4 -32.13 0.70 4.70
CA LYS A 4 -32.77 -0.25 5.63
C LYS A 4 -33.28 0.42 6.91
N ARG A 5 -32.82 1.64 7.22
CA ARG A 5 -33.23 2.42 8.39
C ARG A 5 -34.29 3.46 8.05
N SER A 6 -34.08 4.24 6.98
CA SER A 6 -35.00 5.27 6.49
C SER A 6 -34.64 5.65 5.04
N PRO A 7 -35.60 5.61 4.10
CA PRO A 7 -35.40 6.11 2.74
C PRO A 7 -35.03 7.59 2.70
N GLU A 8 -35.61 8.42 3.57
CA GLU A 8 -35.35 9.85 3.66
C GLU A 8 -33.89 10.12 4.07
N LEU A 9 -33.39 9.37 5.06
CA LEU A 9 -31.99 9.45 5.47
C LEU A 9 -31.04 9.04 4.34
N ALA A 10 -31.38 7.99 3.59
CA ALA A 10 -30.57 7.56 2.45
C ALA A 10 -30.53 8.63 1.34
N GLY A 11 -31.67 9.25 1.06
CA GLY A 11 -31.76 10.40 0.15
C GLY A 11 -30.88 11.55 0.60
N TRP A 12 -30.98 11.92 1.88
CA TRP A 12 -30.17 12.99 2.46
C TRP A 12 -28.66 12.68 2.37
N ILE A 13 -28.23 11.47 2.72
CA ILE A 13 -26.81 11.07 2.61
C ILE A 13 -26.33 11.16 1.16
N LYS A 14 -27.13 10.69 0.21
CA LYS A 14 -26.79 10.73 -1.21
C LYS A 14 -26.62 12.15 -1.74
N GLU A 15 -27.42 13.09 -1.23
CA GLU A 15 -27.41 14.49 -1.68
C GLU A 15 -26.37 15.36 -0.97
N HIS A 16 -26.01 15.03 0.27
CA HIS A 16 -25.22 15.92 1.13
C HIS A 16 -23.85 15.37 1.56
N VAL A 17 -23.52 14.12 1.27
CA VAL A 17 -22.26 13.50 1.69
C VAL A 17 -21.46 13.04 0.46
N SER A 18 -20.17 13.38 0.42
CA SER A 18 -19.23 12.83 -0.55
C SER A 18 -18.45 11.64 0.04
N PHE A 19 -18.10 10.70 -0.83
CA PHE A 19 -17.29 9.51 -0.51
C PHE A 19 -16.11 9.43 -1.49
N PRO A 20 -15.10 10.31 -1.37
CA PRO A 20 -13.97 10.32 -2.29
C PRO A 20 -13.16 9.02 -2.18
N GLY A 21 -12.83 8.42 -3.32
CA GLY A 21 -11.92 7.29 -3.40
C GLY A 21 -10.47 7.68 -3.09
N THR A 22 -9.65 6.71 -2.67
CA THR A 22 -8.25 6.96 -2.31
C THR A 22 -7.35 5.77 -2.57
N MET A 23 -6.19 6.02 -3.19
CA MET A 23 -5.09 5.09 -3.21
C MET A 23 -4.08 5.51 -2.14
N VAL A 24 -3.84 4.62 -1.16
CA VAL A 24 -2.85 4.82 -0.09
C VAL A 24 -1.73 3.79 -0.23
N ASP A 25 -0.48 4.25 -0.17
CA ASP A 25 0.68 3.38 -0.26
C ASP A 25 1.84 3.81 0.63
N ARG A 26 2.10 2.98 1.63
CA ARG A 26 3.31 2.96 2.45
C ARG A 26 3.39 1.61 3.15
N ILE A 27 4.52 0.91 3.04
CA ILE A 27 4.77 -0.31 3.78
C ILE A 27 5.10 0.05 5.24
N VAL A 28 4.27 -0.47 6.13
CA VAL A 28 4.36 -0.26 7.59
C VAL A 28 4.27 -1.63 8.26
N PRO A 29 5.40 -2.26 8.61
CA PRO A 29 5.39 -3.50 9.38
C PRO A 29 4.71 -3.31 10.74
N ALA A 30 4.17 -4.38 11.31
CA ALA A 30 3.63 -4.32 12.67
C ALA A 30 4.74 -3.97 13.67
N ALA A 31 4.42 -3.14 14.67
CA ALA A 31 5.32 -2.88 15.78
C ALA A 31 5.60 -4.16 16.57
N THR A 32 6.87 -4.39 16.89
CA THR A 32 7.34 -5.44 17.80
C THR A 32 8.20 -4.84 18.90
N ASP A 33 8.41 -5.58 19.99
CA ASP A 33 9.30 -5.16 21.08
C ASP A 33 10.71 -4.82 20.56
N GLU A 34 11.22 -5.60 19.60
CA GLU A 34 12.52 -5.32 18.98
C GLU A 34 12.51 -4.00 18.21
N SER A 35 11.45 -3.71 17.45
CA SER A 35 11.35 -2.46 16.69
C SER A 35 11.22 -1.24 17.61
N LEU A 36 10.52 -1.35 18.74
CA LEU A 36 10.38 -0.27 19.71
C LEU A 36 11.71 0.02 20.42
N VAL A 37 12.47 -1.03 20.75
CA VAL A 37 13.83 -0.89 21.28
C VAL A 37 14.74 -0.22 20.26
N GLU A 38 14.69 -0.62 18.98
CA GLU A 38 15.48 -0.02 17.90
C GLU A 38 15.15 1.47 17.72
N ILE A 39 13.86 1.83 17.65
CA ILE A 39 13.43 3.23 17.54
C ILE A 39 13.88 4.05 18.75
N SER A 40 13.70 3.53 19.96
CA SER A 40 14.12 4.19 21.20
C SER A 40 15.63 4.46 21.23
N GLN A 41 16.43 3.51 20.77
CA GLN A 41 17.89 3.69 20.65
C GLN A 41 18.27 4.79 19.65
N HIS A 42 17.51 4.94 18.57
CA HIS A 42 17.76 5.99 17.56
C HIS A 42 17.26 7.38 17.98
N LEU A 43 16.12 7.46 18.67
CA LEU A 43 15.50 8.72 19.06
C LEU A 43 15.92 9.21 20.46
N GLY A 44 16.46 8.33 21.30
CA GLY A 44 16.78 8.62 22.70
C GLY A 44 15.57 8.77 23.62
N VAL A 45 14.38 8.38 23.14
CA VAL A 45 13.10 8.47 23.87
C VAL A 45 12.34 7.17 23.71
N ASN A 46 11.84 6.64 24.83
CA ASN A 46 10.93 5.49 24.82
C ASN A 46 9.51 5.98 24.46
N ASP A 47 9.03 5.58 23.28
CA ASP A 47 7.68 5.87 22.80
C ASP A 47 6.95 4.56 22.49
N PRO A 48 5.94 4.17 23.29
CA PRO A 48 5.18 2.93 23.08
C PRO A 48 4.26 2.99 21.84
N CYS A 49 4.10 4.15 21.23
CA CYS A 49 3.30 4.37 20.02
C CYS A 49 4.16 4.51 18.75
N ALA A 50 5.48 4.32 18.85
CA ALA A 50 6.38 4.52 17.73
C ALA A 50 6.19 3.45 16.64
N ILE A 51 6.31 3.87 15.38
CA ILE A 51 6.15 3.03 14.20
C ILE A 51 7.31 3.24 13.23
N SER A 52 7.93 2.15 12.79
CA SER A 52 8.88 2.14 11.69
C SER A 52 8.14 1.89 10.37
N CYS A 53 8.57 2.58 9.33
CA CYS A 53 7.96 2.48 8.01
C CYS A 53 8.99 2.81 6.93
N GLU A 54 8.68 2.43 5.70
CA GLU A 54 9.55 2.74 4.58
C GLU A 54 9.59 4.26 4.29
N PRO A 55 10.63 4.77 3.62
CA PRO A 55 10.71 6.17 3.24
C PRO A 55 9.75 6.54 2.10
N PHE A 56 9.39 5.58 1.23
CA PHE A 56 8.38 5.81 0.20
C PHE A 56 7.01 6.06 0.82
N ILE A 57 6.30 7.06 0.31
CA ILE A 57 4.92 7.36 0.68
C ILE A 57 4.21 7.92 -0.55
N GLN A 58 2.99 7.46 -0.78
CA GLN A 58 2.11 8.00 -1.82
C GLN A 58 0.66 8.01 -1.34
N TRP A 59 -0.02 9.10 -1.66
CA TRP A 59 -1.45 9.24 -1.42
C TRP A 59 -2.09 9.94 -2.61
N VAL A 60 -3.08 9.29 -3.22
CA VAL A 60 -3.90 9.83 -4.31
C VAL A 60 -5.33 9.91 -3.81
N VAL A 61 -5.97 11.05 -3.99
CA VAL A 61 -7.30 11.35 -3.42
C VAL A 61 -8.18 11.99 -4.48
N GLU A 62 -9.42 11.53 -4.60
CA GLU A 62 -10.43 12.23 -5.39
C GLU A 62 -10.79 13.57 -4.73
N ASP A 63 -10.72 14.67 -5.48
CA ASP A 63 -11.02 16.00 -4.96
C ASP A 63 -12.52 16.28 -4.89
N ASN A 64 -13.21 15.55 -4.00
CA ASN A 64 -14.66 15.62 -3.83
C ASN A 64 -15.04 15.71 -2.34
N PHE A 65 -15.02 16.93 -1.79
CA PHE A 65 -15.28 17.20 -0.37
C PHE A 65 -16.38 18.25 -0.18
N VAL A 66 -17.45 17.86 0.53
CA VAL A 66 -18.63 18.73 0.76
C VAL A 66 -18.41 19.89 1.72
N ALA A 67 -17.38 19.82 2.56
CA ALA A 67 -17.11 20.80 3.63
C ALA A 67 -15.66 21.28 3.63
N GLY A 68 -15.04 21.36 2.45
CA GLY A 68 -13.62 21.66 2.29
C GLY A 68 -12.70 20.53 2.77
N ARG A 69 -11.40 20.74 2.61
CA ARG A 69 -10.33 19.82 3.03
C ARG A 69 -9.03 20.60 3.30
N PRO A 70 -8.06 20.01 4.02
CA PRO A 70 -6.70 20.55 4.07
C PRO A 70 -6.07 20.62 2.68
N ALA A 71 -5.10 21.54 2.51
CA ALA A 71 -4.27 21.66 1.30
C ALA A 71 -3.18 20.57 1.25
N TRP A 72 -3.61 19.30 1.25
CA TRP A 72 -2.71 18.13 1.29
C TRP A 72 -1.76 18.04 0.08
N GLU A 73 -2.11 18.66 -1.04
CA GLU A 73 -1.24 18.80 -2.21
C GLU A 73 0.08 19.51 -1.87
N VAL A 74 0.10 20.40 -0.87
CA VAL A 74 1.32 21.05 -0.37
C VAL A 74 2.27 20.04 0.28
N ALA A 75 1.73 18.96 0.84
CA ALA A 75 2.48 17.85 1.42
C ALA A 75 2.77 16.72 0.42
N GLY A 76 2.48 16.92 -0.87
CA GLY A 76 2.75 15.94 -1.94
C GLY A 76 1.62 14.96 -2.24
N VAL A 77 0.42 15.15 -1.67
CA VAL A 77 -0.76 14.34 -2.02
C VAL A 77 -1.25 14.69 -3.41
N GLN A 78 -1.55 13.67 -4.22
CA GLN A 78 -2.03 13.85 -5.58
C GLN A 78 -3.55 13.97 -5.57
N MET A 79 -4.06 15.17 -5.83
CA MET A 79 -5.49 15.41 -5.99
C MET A 79 -5.89 15.10 -7.44
N VAL A 80 -6.86 14.21 -7.63
CA VAL A 80 -7.30 13.73 -8.94
C VAL A 80 -8.82 13.75 -9.06
N ASN A 81 -9.32 13.59 -10.28
CA ASN A 81 -10.76 13.47 -10.54
C ASN A 81 -11.26 12.02 -10.45
N ASP A 82 -10.39 11.05 -10.71
CA ASP A 82 -10.68 9.61 -10.71
C ASP A 82 -9.47 8.87 -10.16
N VAL A 83 -9.64 8.20 -9.03
CA VAL A 83 -8.57 7.45 -8.37
C VAL A 83 -8.47 6.02 -8.89
N LEU A 84 -9.50 5.49 -9.55
CA LEU A 84 -9.64 4.06 -9.84
C LEU A 84 -8.42 3.48 -10.58
N PRO A 85 -7.84 4.14 -11.60
CA PRO A 85 -6.64 3.61 -12.27
C PRO A 85 -5.41 3.50 -11.35
N TRP A 86 -5.28 4.40 -10.36
CA TRP A 86 -4.20 4.39 -9.38
C TRP A 86 -4.40 3.26 -8.37
N GLU A 87 -5.64 3.10 -7.88
CA GLU A 87 -6.01 2.00 -6.99
C GLU A 87 -5.77 0.65 -7.66
N GLU A 88 -6.25 0.44 -8.89
CA GLU A 88 -6.05 -0.81 -9.62
C GLU A 88 -4.56 -1.11 -9.84
N MET A 89 -3.77 -0.11 -10.23
CA MET A 89 -2.33 -0.27 -10.40
C MET A 89 -1.67 -0.75 -9.11
N LYS A 90 -1.95 -0.09 -7.97
CA LYS A 90 -1.36 -0.45 -6.68
C LYS A 90 -1.89 -1.79 -6.16
N LEU A 91 -3.20 -2.02 -6.18
CA LEU A 91 -3.81 -3.26 -5.70
C LEU A 91 -3.32 -4.47 -6.51
N ARG A 92 -3.17 -4.36 -7.83
CA ARG A 92 -2.67 -5.47 -8.63
C ARG A 92 -1.15 -5.59 -8.50
N MET A 93 -0.39 -4.56 -8.87
CA MET A 93 1.06 -4.67 -8.95
C MET A 93 1.77 -4.74 -7.60
N LEU A 94 1.29 -4.02 -6.59
CA LEU A 94 1.85 -4.09 -5.24
C LEU A 94 1.14 -5.18 -4.43
N ASN A 95 -0.15 -5.03 -4.10
CA ASN A 95 -0.79 -5.97 -3.17
C ASN A 95 -0.83 -7.39 -3.74
N GLY A 96 -1.13 -7.57 -5.04
CA GLY A 96 -1.16 -8.88 -5.68
C GLY A 96 0.20 -9.59 -5.68
N SER A 97 1.29 -8.88 -5.97
CA SER A 97 2.64 -9.45 -5.90
C SER A 97 3.09 -9.69 -4.45
N HIS A 98 2.63 -8.87 -3.51
CA HIS A 98 2.91 -9.04 -2.08
C HIS A 98 2.23 -10.30 -1.52
N SER A 99 0.97 -10.55 -1.88
CA SER A 99 0.27 -11.79 -1.53
C SER A 99 0.94 -13.01 -2.17
N PHE A 100 1.34 -12.93 -3.45
CA PHE A 100 2.10 -13.98 -4.12
C PHE A 100 3.38 -14.34 -3.34
N LEU A 101 4.17 -13.32 -2.95
CA LEU A 101 5.40 -13.51 -2.18
C LEU A 101 5.13 -14.01 -0.76
N ALA A 102 4.06 -13.56 -0.12
CA ALA A 102 3.70 -13.95 1.23
C ALA A 102 3.39 -15.45 1.32
N TYR A 103 2.49 -15.96 0.49
CA TYR A 103 2.08 -17.36 0.55
C TYR A 103 3.22 -18.31 0.13
N LEU A 104 3.83 -18.07 -1.03
CA LEU A 104 4.89 -18.95 -1.53
C LEU A 104 6.18 -18.81 -0.71
N GLY A 105 6.49 -17.61 -0.24
CA GLY A 105 7.65 -17.36 0.59
C GLY A 105 7.53 -18.04 1.94
N TYR A 106 6.37 -17.93 2.59
CA TYR A 106 6.10 -18.62 3.86
C TYR A 106 6.23 -20.15 3.72
N LEU A 107 5.62 -20.73 2.67
CA LEU A 107 5.74 -22.17 2.38
C LEU A 107 7.19 -22.61 2.05
N SER A 108 8.02 -21.69 1.57
CA SER A 108 9.44 -21.93 1.26
C SER A 108 10.37 -21.64 2.44
N GLY A 109 9.83 -21.28 3.62
CA GLY A 109 10.61 -21.01 4.83
C GLY A 109 11.18 -19.59 4.92
N PHE A 110 10.77 -18.66 4.07
CA PHE A 110 11.16 -17.26 4.15
C PHE A 110 10.30 -16.52 5.17
N ALA A 111 10.96 -15.94 6.19
CA ALA A 111 10.28 -15.24 7.28
C ALA A 111 9.77 -13.85 6.84
N HIS A 112 10.52 -13.16 5.98
CA HIS A 112 10.21 -11.79 5.54
C HIS A 112 10.21 -11.68 4.01
N ILE A 113 9.52 -10.65 3.50
CA ILE A 113 9.50 -10.33 2.06
C ILE A 113 10.90 -10.04 1.51
N SER A 114 11.76 -9.39 2.31
CA SER A 114 13.15 -9.14 1.96
C SER A 114 13.93 -10.44 1.72
N ASP A 115 13.61 -11.51 2.44
CA ASP A 115 14.25 -12.83 2.29
C ASP A 115 13.87 -13.43 0.94
N CYS A 116 12.59 -13.34 0.55
CA CYS A 116 12.13 -13.73 -0.80
C CYS A 116 12.87 -12.95 -1.89
N MET A 117 13.19 -11.68 -1.67
CA MET A 117 13.90 -10.86 -2.67
C MET A 117 15.38 -11.21 -2.84
N GLN A 118 15.99 -11.92 -1.90
CA GLN A 118 17.35 -12.47 -2.06
C GLN A 118 17.35 -13.72 -2.94
N ASP A 119 16.22 -14.43 -3.05
CA ASP A 119 16.07 -15.54 -3.97
C ASP A 119 15.80 -15.06 -5.40
N ARG A 120 16.65 -15.47 -6.35
CA ARG A 120 16.57 -15.05 -7.74
C ARG A 120 15.27 -15.50 -8.42
N ALA A 121 14.75 -16.68 -8.09
CA ALA A 121 13.53 -17.21 -8.68
C ALA A 121 12.31 -16.42 -8.19
N PHE A 122 12.21 -16.13 -6.89
CA PHE A 122 11.14 -15.30 -6.33
C PHE A 122 11.15 -13.88 -6.88
N ARG A 123 12.33 -13.24 -6.91
CA ARG A 123 12.48 -11.89 -7.48
C ARG A 123 12.08 -11.84 -8.95
N HIS A 124 12.48 -12.84 -9.74
CA HIS A 124 12.12 -12.93 -11.14
C HIS A 124 10.61 -13.17 -11.31
N ALA A 125 10.04 -14.12 -10.57
CA ALA A 125 8.61 -14.44 -10.63
C ALA A 125 7.72 -13.25 -10.25
N ALA A 126 8.06 -12.51 -9.18
CA ALA A 126 7.33 -11.32 -8.78
C ALA A 126 7.35 -10.24 -9.87
N ARG A 127 8.52 -9.99 -10.48
CA ARG A 127 8.64 -9.00 -11.57
C ARG A 127 7.87 -9.44 -12.82
N THR A 128 7.91 -10.74 -13.15
CA THR A 128 7.14 -11.31 -14.26
C THR A 128 5.63 -11.18 -14.02
N LEU A 129 5.15 -11.51 -12.83
CA LEU A 129 3.75 -11.33 -12.43
C LEU A 129 3.33 -9.86 -12.58
N MET A 130 4.15 -8.92 -12.10
CA MET A 130 3.88 -7.48 -12.20
C MET A 130 3.72 -7.03 -13.65
N LEU A 131 4.63 -7.40 -14.55
CA LEU A 131 4.70 -6.82 -15.90
C LEU A 131 3.96 -7.62 -16.98
N ASN A 132 3.95 -8.94 -16.88
CA ASN A 132 3.40 -9.80 -17.92
C ASN A 132 1.94 -10.18 -17.66
N GLU A 133 1.48 -10.10 -16.40
CA GLU A 133 0.13 -10.51 -16.01
C GLU A 133 -0.68 -9.35 -15.44
N GLN A 134 -0.12 -8.57 -14.52
CA GLN A 134 -0.86 -7.50 -13.85
C GLN A 134 -0.91 -6.22 -14.70
N ALA A 135 0.23 -5.72 -15.17
CA ALA A 135 0.31 -4.50 -15.98
C ALA A 135 -0.61 -4.50 -17.22
N PRO A 136 -0.75 -5.59 -18.00
CA PRO A 136 -1.63 -5.60 -19.18
C PRO A 136 -3.12 -5.41 -18.85
N THR A 137 -3.51 -5.58 -17.59
CA THR A 137 -4.90 -5.40 -17.15
C THR A 137 -5.22 -3.96 -16.73
N LEU A 138 -4.22 -3.09 -16.65
CA LEU A 138 -4.35 -1.73 -16.12
C LEU A 138 -4.73 -0.72 -17.20
N GLN A 139 -5.51 0.29 -16.80
CA GLN A 139 -5.95 1.40 -17.68
C GLN A 139 -5.25 2.73 -17.37
N ILE A 140 -4.31 2.74 -16.43
CA ILE A 140 -3.61 3.96 -16.01
C ILE A 140 -2.77 4.54 -17.15
N LYS A 141 -2.75 5.87 -17.26
CA LYS A 141 -1.99 6.63 -18.25
C LYS A 141 -0.86 7.39 -17.57
N ASP A 142 0.13 7.77 -18.35
CA ASP A 142 1.24 8.64 -17.93
C ASP A 142 2.09 8.08 -16.77
N VAL A 143 2.04 6.75 -16.56
CA VAL A 143 2.88 6.03 -15.62
C VAL A 143 3.71 5.00 -16.37
N ASP A 144 5.03 5.03 -16.15
CA ASP A 144 5.92 3.96 -16.60
C ASP A 144 5.79 2.76 -15.65
N LEU A 145 5.00 1.77 -16.07
CA LEU A 145 4.76 0.55 -15.30
C LEU A 145 6.02 -0.32 -15.12
N THR A 146 6.99 -0.21 -16.03
CA THR A 146 8.28 -0.91 -15.87
C THR A 146 9.08 -0.28 -14.74
N GLN A 147 9.20 1.06 -14.75
CA GLN A 147 9.84 1.78 -13.67
C GLN A 147 9.10 1.57 -12.33
N TYR A 148 7.76 1.52 -12.36
CA TYR A 148 6.97 1.24 -11.16
C TYR A 148 7.26 -0.16 -10.59
N ALA A 149 7.27 -1.20 -11.42
CA ALA A 149 7.64 -2.56 -11.00
C ALA A 149 9.06 -2.61 -10.41
N ASP A 150 10.02 -1.93 -11.04
CA ASP A 150 11.40 -1.89 -10.54
C ASP A 150 11.49 -1.19 -9.16
N LYS A 151 10.70 -0.12 -8.95
CA LYS A 151 10.56 0.51 -7.62
C LYS A 151 9.93 -0.44 -6.60
N LEU A 152 8.88 -1.19 -6.96
CA LEU A 152 8.27 -2.17 -6.06
C LEU A 152 9.25 -3.26 -5.63
N ILE A 153 10.02 -3.81 -6.58
CA ILE A 153 11.06 -4.80 -6.28
C ILE A 153 12.12 -4.19 -5.34
N ALA A 154 12.55 -2.95 -5.56
CA ALA A 154 13.48 -2.28 -4.65
C ALA A 154 12.90 -2.08 -3.24
N ARG A 155 11.62 -1.73 -3.14
CA ARG A 155 10.89 -1.57 -1.86
C ARG A 155 10.78 -2.89 -1.11
N PHE A 156 10.39 -3.96 -1.79
CA PHE A 156 10.33 -5.31 -1.20
C PHE A 156 11.71 -5.82 -0.74
N ALA A 157 12.78 -5.39 -1.41
CA ALA A 157 14.14 -5.80 -1.07
C ALA A 157 14.74 -5.04 0.13
N ASN A 158 14.03 -4.08 0.71
CA ASN A 158 14.54 -3.27 1.82
C ASN A 158 14.70 -4.13 3.10
N PRO A 159 15.93 -4.44 3.55
CA PRO A 159 16.16 -5.33 4.69
C PRO A 159 15.83 -4.68 6.03
N ALA A 160 15.69 -3.34 6.09
CA ALA A 160 15.25 -2.64 7.30
C ALA A 160 13.76 -2.89 7.59
N LEU A 161 12.99 -3.29 6.57
CA LEU A 161 11.59 -3.64 6.73
C LEU A 161 11.49 -5.14 7.02
N LYS A 162 11.38 -5.49 8.30
CA LYS A 162 11.08 -6.87 8.74
C LYS A 162 9.61 -7.23 8.50
N HIS A 163 9.12 -7.03 7.28
CA HIS A 163 7.73 -7.30 6.92
C HIS A 163 7.52 -8.80 6.75
N LYS A 164 6.86 -9.41 7.75
CA LYS A 164 6.71 -10.86 7.84
C LYS A 164 5.80 -11.39 6.74
N THR A 165 6.21 -12.48 6.08
CA THR A 165 5.38 -13.20 5.09
C THR A 165 4.06 -13.65 5.72
N TRP A 166 4.11 -14.14 6.97
CA TRP A 166 2.93 -14.55 7.72
C TRP A 166 1.96 -13.40 8.04
N GLN A 167 2.47 -12.18 8.28
CA GLN A 167 1.62 -11.01 8.55
C GLN A 167 0.76 -10.66 7.32
N ILE A 168 1.35 -10.73 6.13
CA ILE A 168 0.67 -10.40 4.87
C ILE A 168 -0.31 -11.51 4.45
N ALA A 169 -0.08 -12.75 4.90
CA ALA A 169 -0.91 -13.91 4.57
C ALA A 169 -2.21 -14.02 5.40
N MET A 170 -2.49 -13.06 6.28
CA MET A 170 -3.50 -13.17 7.34
C MET A 170 -4.71 -12.25 7.17
N ASP A 171 -4.95 -11.79 5.94
CA ASP A 171 -5.90 -10.75 5.51
C ASP A 171 -5.44 -9.32 5.88
#